data_AF-A0A0C2FG70-F1
#
_entry.id   AF-A0A0C2FG70-F1
#
_cell.length_a   1.000
_cell.length_b   1.000
_cell.length_c   1.000
_cell.angle_alpha   90.00
_cell.angle_beta   90.00
_cell.angle_gamma   90.00
#
_symmetry.space_group_name_H-M   'P 1'
#
loop_
_entity.id
_entity.type
_entity.pdbx_description
1 polymer ?
#
loop_
_entity_poly.entity_id
_entity_poly.type
_entity_poly.pdbx_seq_one_letter_code
_entity_poly.pdbx_strand_id
1 'polypeptide(L)'
;MVRPSQSGTMIMPTSQHLLRQVNKNEEARGRLFSVGISTQTKSSKNLDYVVRLNPGEGMTLYCKADTSVPFTFRYGPECHPGMKIRIRPEYTEDRYSNKPVERCPNHLVKDNTEARNHFVRCEHPEAEYLGVEDAFAVRIPTCESTGFLFTCFSSCSGGINRRPVQLAFVLEE
;
A
#
# COMPACT_ATOMS: atom_id res chain seq x y z
N MET A 1 -40.50 40.85 26.54
CA MET A 1 -39.73 41.18 27.76
C MET A 1 -38.49 40.28 27.75
N VAL A 2 -37.29 40.87 27.73
CA VAL A 2 -35.98 40.18 27.55
C VAL A 2 -35.19 40.29 28.85
N ARG A 3 -34.53 39.20 29.31
CA ARG A 3 -33.14 39.16 29.87
C ARG A 3 -32.70 37.73 30.35
N PRO A 4 -31.39 37.44 30.56
CA PRO A 4 -30.65 36.48 29.71
C PRO A 4 -29.65 35.52 30.45
N SER A 5 -28.73 34.92 29.67
CA SER A 5 -27.50 34.15 29.97
C SER A 5 -27.71 32.65 30.21
N GLN A 6 -26.98 31.74 29.54
CA GLN A 6 -25.55 31.51 29.75
C GLN A 6 -24.77 31.14 28.47
N SER A 7 -23.48 31.44 28.56
CA SER A 7 -22.39 31.28 27.61
C SER A 7 -22.10 29.84 27.23
N GLY A 8 -21.87 29.59 25.94
CA GLY A 8 -21.28 28.36 25.42
C GLY A 8 -20.32 28.70 24.28
N THR A 9 -19.03 28.59 24.54
CA THR A 9 -17.96 28.77 23.55
C THR A 9 -18.02 27.60 22.57
N MET A 10 -18.48 27.84 21.34
CA MET A 10 -18.39 26.85 20.26
C MET A 10 -17.05 27.04 19.53
N ILE A 11 -16.12 26.12 19.81
CA ILE A 11 -14.86 25.97 19.08
C ILE A 11 -15.21 25.39 17.70
N MET A 12 -14.86 26.13 16.64
CA MET A 12 -14.96 25.70 15.25
C MET A 12 -14.00 24.53 14.99
N PRO A 13 -14.42 23.44 14.32
CA PRO A 13 -13.51 22.64 13.54
C PRO A 13 -13.55 23.14 12.08
N THR A 14 -12.57 23.97 11.74
CA THR A 14 -12.07 24.10 10.37
C THR A 14 -11.58 22.73 9.91
N SER A 15 -12.30 22.11 8.97
CA SER A 15 -11.73 21.02 8.18
C SER A 15 -11.95 21.32 6.70
N GLN A 16 -10.95 22.01 6.13
CA GLN A 16 -10.76 22.07 4.69
C GLN A 16 -10.32 20.68 4.23
N HIS A 17 -11.26 19.81 3.87
CA HIS A 17 -10.94 18.65 3.04
C HIS A 17 -10.73 19.15 1.61
N LEU A 18 -9.50 19.57 1.31
CA LEU A 18 -8.98 19.64 -0.05
C LEU A 18 -8.90 18.20 -0.59
N LEU A 19 -9.98 17.74 -1.22
CA LEU A 19 -9.91 16.68 -2.22
C LEU A 19 -9.10 17.22 -3.40
N ARG A 20 -7.77 17.10 -3.32
CA ARG A 20 -6.90 17.33 -4.47
C ARG A 20 -7.08 16.14 -5.42
N GLN A 21 -8.10 16.21 -6.28
CA GLN A 21 -8.12 15.43 -7.51
C GLN A 21 -6.90 15.83 -8.33
N VAL A 22 -5.87 14.99 -8.31
CA VAL A 22 -4.73 15.14 -9.22
C VAL A 22 -5.23 14.78 -10.62
N ASN A 23 -5.29 15.78 -11.49
CA ASN A 23 -5.71 15.64 -12.88
C ASN A 23 -4.71 14.73 -13.64
N LYS A 24 -5.24 13.73 -14.37
CA LYS A 24 -4.51 12.74 -15.19
C LYS A 24 -3.61 13.32 -16.31
N ASN A 25 -3.56 14.64 -16.51
CA ASN A 25 -2.75 15.28 -17.56
C ASN A 25 -1.33 15.71 -17.12
N GLU A 26 -1.00 15.66 -15.82
CA GLU A 26 0.39 15.88 -15.35
C GLU A 26 1.24 14.59 -15.33
N GLU A 27 0.64 13.44 -15.63
CA GLU A 27 1.21 12.11 -15.39
C GLU A 27 2.35 11.67 -16.32
N ALA A 28 2.76 12.45 -17.31
CA ALA A 28 3.73 12.01 -18.33
C ALA A 28 5.06 12.77 -18.37
N ARG A 29 5.22 13.91 -17.69
CA ARG A 29 6.45 14.74 -17.79
C ARG A 29 7.13 15.12 -16.47
N GLY A 30 6.72 14.54 -15.33
CA GLY A 30 7.33 14.88 -14.03
C GLY A 30 7.04 13.91 -12.89
N ARG A 31 7.00 12.58 -13.14
CA ARG A 31 6.84 11.62 -12.03
C ARG A 31 8.13 11.57 -11.20
N LEU A 32 8.09 12.28 -10.08
CA LEU A 32 9.08 12.33 -8.99
C LEU A 32 9.41 10.92 -8.43
N PHE A 33 8.44 10.02 -8.45
CA PHE A 33 8.64 8.63 -8.05
C PHE A 33 7.70 7.74 -8.86
N SER A 34 8.23 6.63 -9.38
CA SER A 34 7.43 5.67 -10.15
C SER A 34 7.77 4.24 -9.77
N VAL A 35 6.73 3.42 -9.77
CA VAL A 35 6.78 2.01 -9.41
C VAL A 35 6.35 1.20 -10.62
N GLY A 36 7.13 0.18 -10.97
CA GLY A 36 6.84 -0.77 -12.02
C GLY A 36 6.90 -2.21 -11.48
N ILE A 37 6.32 -3.14 -12.22
CA ILE A 37 6.42 -4.57 -11.95
C ILE A 37 7.03 -5.22 -13.18
N SER A 38 8.11 -5.98 -13.00
CA SER A 38 8.73 -6.70 -14.12
C SER A 38 7.81 -7.82 -14.59
N THR A 39 7.66 -8.01 -15.89
CA THR A 39 6.83 -9.09 -16.43
C THR A 39 7.57 -10.42 -16.38
N GLN A 40 6.83 -11.52 -16.18
CA GLN A 40 7.43 -12.86 -16.32
C GLN A 40 7.75 -13.15 -17.78
N THR A 41 8.99 -13.54 -18.05
CA THR A 41 9.48 -13.88 -19.40
C THR A 41 9.24 -15.34 -19.76
N LYS A 42 8.87 -16.20 -18.80
CA LYS A 42 8.63 -17.63 -19.05
C LYS A 42 7.23 -17.84 -19.64
N SER A 43 7.18 -18.34 -20.87
CA SER A 43 5.96 -18.89 -21.50
C SER A 43 5.59 -20.21 -20.83
N SER A 44 5.06 -20.16 -19.61
CA SER A 44 4.46 -21.30 -18.94
C SER A 44 2.94 -21.10 -18.89
N LYS A 45 2.17 -22.19 -18.99
CA LYS A 45 0.71 -22.16 -18.74
C LYS A 45 0.36 -21.81 -17.29
N ASN A 46 1.37 -21.62 -16.42
CA ASN A 46 1.22 -21.44 -14.99
C ASN A 46 2.14 -20.30 -14.51
N LEU A 47 1.75 -19.07 -14.85
CA LEU A 47 2.41 -17.86 -14.40
C LEU A 47 2.14 -17.66 -12.90
N ASP A 48 3.17 -17.33 -12.13
CA ASP A 48 3.01 -17.06 -10.71
C ASP A 48 2.35 -15.71 -10.43
N TYR A 49 2.53 -14.76 -11.35
CA TYR A 49 1.87 -13.48 -11.32
C TYR A 49 1.69 -12.93 -12.75
N VAL A 50 0.66 -12.12 -12.91
CA VAL A 50 0.29 -11.43 -14.14
C VAL A 50 -0.09 -10.00 -13.79
N VAL A 51 0.42 -9.07 -14.58
CA VAL A 51 0.11 -7.65 -14.46
C VAL A 51 -0.82 -7.27 -15.60
N ARG A 52 -1.95 -6.63 -15.27
CA ARG A 52 -2.85 -6.04 -16.25
C ARG A 52 -2.83 -4.52 -16.11
N LEU A 53 -2.66 -3.84 -17.24
CA LEU A 53 -2.85 -2.41 -17.34
C LEU A 53 -4.29 -2.14 -17.76
N ASN A 54 -5.04 -1.44 -16.92
CA ASN A 54 -6.41 -1.05 -17.17
C ASN A 54 -6.41 0.44 -17.53
N PRO A 55 -6.75 0.80 -18.78
CA PRO A 55 -6.81 2.21 -19.20
C PRO A 55 -7.73 3.00 -18.27
N GLY A 56 -7.19 4.02 -17.60
CA GLY A 56 -7.94 4.89 -16.69
C GLY A 56 -8.10 4.37 -15.25
N GLU A 57 -7.77 3.11 -14.95
CA GLU A 57 -7.87 2.52 -13.60
C GLU A 57 -6.50 2.08 -13.03
N GLY A 58 -5.44 2.14 -13.84
CA GLY A 58 -4.08 1.87 -13.40
C GLY A 58 -3.65 0.43 -13.64
N MET A 59 -2.89 -0.13 -12.70
CA MET A 59 -2.29 -1.46 -12.82
C MET A 59 -2.89 -2.42 -11.79
N THR A 60 -3.29 -3.60 -12.23
CA THR A 60 -3.77 -4.69 -11.35
C THR A 60 -2.79 -5.85 -11.40
N LEU A 61 -2.29 -6.24 -10.23
CA LEU A 61 -1.44 -7.41 -10.03
C LEU A 61 -2.31 -8.61 -9.61
N TYR A 62 -2.23 -9.70 -10.35
CA TYR A 62 -2.73 -11.00 -9.97
C TYR A 62 -1.52 -11.87 -9.63
N CYS A 63 -1.41 -12.39 -8.41
CA CYS A 63 -0.29 -13.24 -8.03
C CYS A 63 -0.75 -14.40 -7.13
N LYS A 64 0.04 -15.47 -7.11
CA LYS A 64 -0.06 -16.51 -6.10
C LYS A 64 0.46 -15.98 -4.77
N ALA A 65 -0.15 -16.45 -3.68
CA ALA A 65 0.35 -16.15 -2.34
C ALA A 65 1.78 -16.68 -2.17
N ASP A 66 2.56 -16.02 -1.32
CA ASP A 66 3.93 -16.39 -0.95
C ASP A 66 4.88 -16.56 -2.15
N THR A 67 4.58 -15.93 -3.28
CA THR A 67 5.47 -15.88 -4.44
C THR A 67 6.11 -14.50 -4.55
N SER A 68 7.42 -14.46 -4.78
CA SER A 68 8.16 -13.21 -5.03
C SER A 68 7.73 -12.58 -6.34
N VAL A 69 7.23 -11.34 -6.23
CA VAL A 69 6.90 -10.48 -7.36
C VAL A 69 7.95 -9.37 -7.42
N PRO A 70 8.74 -9.25 -8.51
CA PRO A 70 9.76 -8.23 -8.66
C PRO A 70 9.14 -6.86 -8.98
N PHE A 71 9.36 -5.90 -8.09
CA PHE A 71 9.03 -4.50 -8.30
C PHE A 71 10.29 -3.72 -8.67
N THR A 72 10.12 -2.69 -9.50
CA THR A 72 11.17 -1.76 -9.93
C THR A 72 10.77 -0.36 -9.54
N PHE A 73 11.76 0.44 -9.16
CA PHE A 73 11.55 1.81 -8.72
C PHE A 73 12.39 2.75 -9.57
N ARG A 74 11.81 3.91 -9.90
CA ARG A 74 12.55 5.03 -10.50
C ARG A 74 12.24 6.28 -9.72
N TYR A 75 13.28 7.07 -9.53
CA TYR A 75 13.27 8.26 -8.69
C TYR A 75 13.59 9.49 -9.53
N GLY A 76 13.01 10.62 -9.14
CA GLY A 76 13.27 11.93 -9.68
C GLY A 76 14.47 12.60 -9.01
N PRO A 77 14.85 13.80 -9.48
CA PRO A 77 16.02 14.54 -9.00
C PRO A 77 16.00 14.90 -7.50
N GLU A 78 14.81 14.96 -6.90
CA GLU A 78 14.56 15.27 -5.48
C GLU A 78 14.86 14.10 -4.53
N CYS A 79 15.07 12.91 -5.06
CA CYS A 79 15.47 11.76 -4.26
C CYS A 79 16.91 11.93 -3.78
N HIS A 80 17.09 12.18 -2.49
CA HIS A 80 18.38 12.39 -1.85
C HIS A 80 18.80 11.20 -0.99
N PRO A 81 20.10 11.07 -0.63
CA PRO A 81 20.56 9.96 0.20
C PRO A 81 19.87 9.93 1.56
N GLY A 82 19.35 8.76 1.93
CA GLY A 82 18.68 8.54 3.22
C GLY A 82 17.17 8.43 3.13
N MET A 83 16.56 8.82 2.00
CA MET A 83 15.15 8.58 1.75
C MET A 83 14.81 7.08 1.80
N LYS A 84 13.58 6.78 2.16
CA LYS A 84 13.02 5.44 2.27
C LYS A 84 11.71 5.34 1.48
N ILE A 85 11.40 4.13 1.04
CA ILE A 85 10.11 3.79 0.46
C ILE A 85 9.27 3.15 1.55
N ARG A 86 8.09 3.71 1.83
CA ARG A 86 7.06 3.08 2.65
C ARG A 86 5.98 2.47 1.77
N ILE A 87 5.68 1.21 2.02
CA ILE A 87 4.70 0.40 1.31
C ILE A 87 3.55 0.08 2.25
N ARG A 88 2.34 0.54 1.93
CA ARG A 88 1.12 0.24 2.70
C ARG A 88 0.11 -0.53 1.86
N PRO A 89 -0.39 -1.68 2.36
CA PRO A 89 -1.60 -2.27 1.84
C PRO A 89 -2.84 -1.55 2.41
N GLU A 90 -3.77 -1.17 1.53
CA GLU A 90 -4.98 -0.43 1.89
C GLU A 90 -6.22 -1.03 1.21
N TYR A 91 -7.35 -1.06 1.90
CA TYR A 91 -8.62 -1.35 1.25
C TYR A 91 -9.06 -0.16 0.39
N THR A 92 -9.52 -0.41 -0.83
CA THR A 92 -9.99 0.67 -1.72
C THR A 92 -11.42 1.12 -1.43
N GLU A 93 -12.18 0.35 -0.66
CA GLU A 93 -13.53 0.71 -0.23
C GLU A 93 -13.48 1.62 1.01
N ASP A 94 -14.08 2.82 0.93
CA ASP A 94 -14.08 3.83 2.00
C ASP A 94 -14.51 3.30 3.37
N ARG A 95 -15.50 2.41 3.42
CA ARG A 95 -15.98 1.80 4.68
C ARG A 95 -14.91 0.98 5.42
N TYR A 96 -13.80 0.65 4.75
CA TYR A 96 -12.67 -0.11 5.28
C TYR A 96 -11.34 0.67 5.23
N SER A 97 -11.33 1.93 4.77
CA SER A 97 -10.09 2.72 4.60
C SER A 97 -9.32 2.92 5.91
N ASN A 98 -10.04 2.96 7.04
CA ASN A 98 -9.44 3.13 8.37
C ASN A 98 -9.02 1.80 9.02
N LYS A 99 -9.15 0.67 8.32
CA LYS A 99 -8.78 -0.65 8.83
C LYS A 99 -7.49 -1.14 8.18
N PRO A 100 -6.53 -1.66 8.96
CA PRO A 100 -5.34 -2.28 8.39
C PRO A 100 -5.71 -3.52 7.56
N VAL A 101 -4.91 -3.79 6.52
CA VAL A 101 -5.04 -5.03 5.74
C VAL A 101 -4.31 -6.15 6.47
N GLU A 102 -5.10 -6.95 7.18
CA GLU A 102 -4.60 -8.03 8.02
C GLU A 102 -4.71 -9.40 7.33
N ARG A 103 -3.81 -10.31 7.74
CA ARG A 103 -3.89 -11.71 7.37
C ARG A 103 -4.97 -12.43 8.16
N CYS A 104 -5.52 -13.50 7.59
CA CYS A 104 -6.53 -14.30 8.28
C CYS A 104 -5.94 -15.13 9.43
N PRO A 105 -6.75 -15.53 10.43
CA PRO A 105 -6.31 -16.35 11.56
C PRO A 105 -5.57 -17.63 11.15
N ASN A 106 -6.02 -18.29 10.07
CA ASN A 106 -5.42 -19.54 9.60
C ASN A 106 -3.97 -19.37 9.10
N HIS A 107 -3.64 -18.22 8.52
CA HIS A 107 -2.28 -17.91 8.11
C HIS A 107 -1.43 -17.41 9.27
N LEU A 108 -2.03 -16.65 10.19
CA LEU A 108 -1.35 -16.17 11.41
C LEU A 108 -0.86 -17.32 12.29
N VAL A 109 -1.68 -18.34 12.52
CA VAL A 109 -1.32 -19.48 13.40
C VAL A 109 -0.17 -20.33 12.85
N LYS A 110 0.05 -20.31 11.53
CA LYS A 110 1.12 -21.08 10.87
C LYS A 110 2.45 -20.32 10.81
N ASP A 111 2.44 -19.05 11.21
CA ASP A 111 3.55 -18.14 10.98
C ASP A 111 4.16 -17.66 12.29
N ASN A 112 5.39 -18.13 12.53
CA ASN A 112 6.15 -17.85 13.75
C ASN A 112 7.18 -16.73 13.55
N THR A 113 7.06 -15.94 12.47
CA THR A 113 7.97 -14.82 12.21
C THR A 113 7.50 -13.55 12.91
N GLU A 114 8.42 -12.61 13.17
CA GLU A 114 8.08 -11.28 13.68
C GLU A 114 7.16 -10.51 12.71
N ALA A 115 7.31 -10.76 11.40
CA ALA A 115 6.47 -10.20 10.35
C ALA A 115 5.15 -10.98 10.14
N ARG A 116 4.70 -11.81 11.09
CA ARG A 116 3.51 -12.66 10.91
C ARG A 116 2.24 -11.88 10.60
N ASN A 117 2.09 -10.65 11.12
CA ASN A 117 0.88 -9.85 10.91
C ASN A 117 0.85 -9.17 9.53
N HIS A 118 1.99 -9.08 8.85
CA HIS A 118 2.12 -8.33 7.61
C HIS A 118 1.62 -9.12 6.42
N PHE A 119 0.58 -8.59 5.76
CA PHE A 119 0.10 -9.09 4.49
C PHE A 119 1.16 -8.95 3.37
N VAL A 120 1.94 -7.87 3.39
CA VAL A 120 3.01 -7.59 2.44
C VAL A 120 4.35 -7.88 3.09
N ARG A 121 5.21 -8.65 2.43
CA ARG A 121 6.61 -8.87 2.82
C ARG A 121 7.55 -8.41 1.74
N CYS A 122 8.76 -8.06 2.15
CA CYS A 122 9.81 -7.60 1.24
C CYS A 122 11.07 -8.46 1.39
N GLU A 123 11.74 -8.71 0.27
CA GLU A 123 13.01 -9.44 0.21
C GLU A 123 14.23 -8.53 0.45
N HIS A 124 14.04 -7.21 0.55
CA HIS A 124 15.13 -6.29 0.84
C HIS A 124 15.72 -6.60 2.23
N PRO A 125 17.06 -6.78 2.39
CA PRO A 125 17.68 -7.15 3.66
C PRO A 125 17.43 -6.16 4.80
N GLU A 126 17.32 -4.88 4.46
CA GLU A 126 17.06 -3.78 5.41
C GLU A 126 15.56 -3.43 5.51
N ALA A 127 14.67 -4.37 5.17
CA ALA A 127 13.24 -4.15 5.31
C ALA A 127 12.82 -4.06 6.79
N GLU A 128 12.15 -2.97 7.11
CA GLU A 128 11.60 -2.67 8.42
C GLU A 128 10.09 -2.86 8.41
N TYR A 129 9.58 -3.62 9.36
CA TYR A 129 8.17 -3.98 9.49
C TYR A 129 7.53 -3.10 10.56
N LEU A 130 6.67 -2.16 10.14
CA LEU A 130 6.02 -1.19 11.04
C LEU A 130 4.76 -1.77 11.68
N GLY A 131 4.41 -1.29 12.88
CA GLY A 131 3.32 -1.85 13.67
C GLY A 131 1.92 -1.55 13.14
N VAL A 132 0.91 -1.88 13.96
CA VAL A 132 -0.51 -1.63 13.66
C VAL A 132 -0.84 -0.14 13.48
N GLU A 133 -0.11 0.75 14.16
CA GLU A 133 -0.27 2.21 14.04
C GLU A 133 0.02 2.71 12.61
N ASP A 134 0.94 2.04 11.92
CA ASP A 134 1.28 2.28 10.51
C ASP A 134 0.56 1.33 9.56
N ALA A 135 -0.52 0.70 10.02
CA ALA A 135 -1.30 -0.28 9.27
C ALA A 135 -0.46 -1.43 8.68
N PHE A 136 0.54 -1.92 9.43
CA PHE A 136 1.45 -2.99 9.01
C PHE A 136 2.23 -2.67 7.73
N ALA A 137 2.62 -1.41 7.57
CA ALA A 137 3.48 -0.97 6.48
C ALA A 137 4.86 -1.65 6.51
N VAL A 138 5.51 -1.68 5.36
CA VAL A 138 6.93 -2.07 5.22
C VAL A 138 7.71 -0.85 4.76
N ARG A 139 8.86 -0.59 5.39
CA ARG A 139 9.77 0.49 5.03
C ARG A 139 11.10 -0.08 4.56
N ILE A 140 11.57 0.37 3.40
CA ILE A 140 12.85 -0.07 2.82
C ILE A 140 13.70 1.14 2.41
N PRO A 141 15.04 1.03 2.40
CA PRO A 141 15.89 1.99 1.71
C PRO A 141 15.53 2.12 0.23
N THR A 142 15.85 3.25 -0.39
CA THR A 142 15.76 3.40 -1.85
C THR A 142 16.62 2.35 -2.55
N CYS A 143 16.02 1.61 -3.47
CA CYS A 143 16.70 0.58 -4.28
C CYS A 143 16.14 0.58 -5.72
N GLU A 144 16.85 -0.01 -6.68
CA GLU A 144 16.35 -0.09 -8.07
C GLU A 144 15.24 -1.12 -8.23
N SER A 145 15.33 -2.23 -7.49
CA SER A 145 14.34 -3.30 -7.52
C SER A 145 14.39 -4.15 -6.25
N THR A 146 13.25 -4.74 -5.89
CA THR A 146 13.16 -5.76 -4.85
C THR A 146 11.92 -6.62 -5.04
N GLY A 147 11.91 -7.80 -4.43
CA GLY A 147 10.75 -8.70 -4.44
C GLY A 147 9.78 -8.39 -3.31
N PHE A 148 8.49 -8.46 -3.61
CA PHE A 148 7.42 -8.46 -2.62
C PHE A 148 6.63 -9.75 -2.66
N LEU A 149 6.21 -10.21 -1.48
CA LEU A 149 5.37 -11.39 -1.30
C LEU A 149 4.06 -10.99 -0.63
N PHE A 150 2.99 -11.67 -1.01
CA PHE A 150 1.64 -11.47 -0.47
C PHE A 150 1.22 -12.71 0.29
N THR A 151 1.05 -12.59 1.61
CA THR A 151 1.07 -13.75 2.53
C THR A 151 -0.33 -14.20 2.97
N CYS A 152 -1.36 -13.78 2.24
CA CYS A 152 -2.75 -14.17 2.46
C CYS A 152 -3.51 -14.14 1.14
N PHE A 153 -4.46 -15.07 0.94
CA PHE A 153 -5.33 -15.01 -0.22
C PHE A 153 -6.35 -13.89 -0.07
N SER A 154 -6.71 -13.26 -1.20
CA SER A 154 -7.80 -12.29 -1.25
C SER A 154 -9.12 -12.89 -0.74
N SER A 155 -9.33 -14.20 -0.93
CA SER A 155 -10.55 -14.92 -0.53
C SER A 155 -10.60 -15.34 0.95
N CYS A 156 -9.54 -15.15 1.74
CA CYS A 156 -9.50 -15.64 3.11
C CYS A 156 -10.52 -14.94 4.02
N SER A 157 -11.41 -15.73 4.62
CA SER A 157 -12.31 -15.27 5.67
C SER A 157 -11.52 -14.84 6.92
N GLY A 158 -11.98 -13.78 7.59
CA GLY A 158 -11.28 -13.18 8.73
C GLY A 158 -9.99 -12.42 8.40
N GLY A 159 -9.55 -12.41 7.14
CA GLY A 159 -8.50 -11.53 6.60
C GLY A 159 -9.11 -10.62 5.53
N ILE A 160 -8.51 -10.57 4.33
CA ILE A 160 -8.97 -9.72 3.22
C ILE A 160 -10.44 -9.96 2.83
N ASN A 161 -10.93 -11.20 2.85
CA ASN A 161 -12.33 -11.56 2.65
C ASN A 161 -13.00 -10.92 1.41
N ARG A 162 -12.33 -11.07 0.25
CA ARG A 162 -12.72 -10.60 -1.09
C ARG A 162 -12.85 -9.09 -1.26
N ARG A 163 -12.37 -8.32 -0.29
CA ARG A 163 -12.31 -6.86 -0.39
C ARG A 163 -11.14 -6.46 -1.29
N PRO A 164 -11.31 -5.49 -2.20
CA PRO A 164 -10.25 -4.98 -3.04
C PRO A 164 -9.17 -4.28 -2.19
N VAL A 165 -7.91 -4.57 -2.50
CA VAL A 165 -6.73 -4.02 -1.82
C VAL A 165 -5.84 -3.36 -2.87
N GLN A 166 -5.31 -2.19 -2.54
CA GLN A 166 -4.26 -1.51 -3.29
C GLN A 166 -2.96 -1.46 -2.47
N LEU A 167 -1.83 -1.27 -3.17
CA LEU A 167 -0.56 -0.93 -2.55
C LEU A 167 -0.26 0.54 -2.79
N ALA A 168 -0.12 1.30 -1.70
CA ALA A 168 0.38 2.65 -1.73
C ALA A 168 1.90 2.61 -1.51
N PHE A 169 2.64 3.28 -2.39
CA PHE A 169 4.09 3.48 -2.27
C PHE A 169 4.34 4.96 -2.06
N VAL A 170 5.07 5.29 -0.99
CA VAL A 170 5.39 6.67 -0.60
C VAL A 170 6.90 6.77 -0.45
N LEU A 171 7.51 7.79 -1.05
CA LEU A 171 8.89 8.16 -0.82
C LEU A 171 8.92 9.17 0.34
N GLU A 172 9.66 8.87 1.41
CA GLU A 172 9.72 9.67 2.64
C GLU A 172 11.14 9.80 3.18
N GLU A 173 11.37 10.76 4.08
CA GLU A 173 12.64 11.00 4.78
C GLU A 173 12.77 10.18 6.07
#